data_AF-B4N7J7-F1
#
_entry.id   AF-B4N7J7-F1
#
_cell.length_a   1.000
_cell.length_b   1.000
_cell.length_c   1.000
_cell.angle_alpha   90.00
_cell.angle_beta   90.00
_cell.angle_gamma   90.00
#
_symmetry.space_group_name_H-M   'P 1'
#
loop_
_entity.id
_entity.type
_entity.pdbx_description
1 polymer ?
#
loop_
_entity_poly.entity_id
_entity_poly.type
_entity_poly.pdbx_seq_one_letter_code
_entity_poly.pdbx_strand_id
1 'polypeptide(L)'
;MDNRTANLILDEHRPGQTVDNNAAVAANRTGEATVQLVSNSFVIDIVERINELYHFKNFIFYISERLDLQNENSLDFFREFCIHFPLAPNLIFTRNYHASMPMVELISTPSLVMIYTTERDDPIMELAAQKLRGIRWLKTLFILFPKLSTTEFYVDFDALTQFSKNINNTFDWVWSKQFLNTVLITLQNNVYLLEPYPTPSIVNKTDSWKADEFFYKYSRDMKEYVLKTPILYDLPRVFKSDRPTNSYEDNYEDNGIS
;
A
#
# COMPACT_ATOMS: atom_id res chain seq x y z
N MET A 1 23.33 -17.79 -14.38
CA MET A 1 22.39 -16.90 -13.70
C MET A 1 21.07 -17.10 -14.41
N ASP A 2 20.13 -17.74 -13.72
CA ASP A 2 19.10 -18.55 -14.33
C ASP A 2 17.90 -17.74 -14.83
N ASN A 3 17.59 -17.91 -16.11
CA ASN A 3 16.44 -17.37 -16.87
C ASN A 3 15.06 -17.93 -16.41
N ARG A 4 14.96 -18.50 -15.20
CA ARG A 4 13.75 -19.20 -14.75
C ARG A 4 12.68 -18.27 -14.20
N THR A 5 13.04 -17.10 -13.70
CA THR A 5 12.09 -16.14 -13.10
C THR A 5 11.27 -15.38 -14.16
N ALA A 6 11.83 -15.18 -15.36
CA ALA A 6 11.12 -14.51 -16.45
C ALA A 6 10.07 -15.41 -17.14
N ASN A 7 10.26 -16.73 -17.12
CA ASN A 7 9.33 -17.67 -17.75
C ASN A 7 8.06 -17.93 -16.92
N LEU A 8 8.09 -17.72 -15.60
CA LEU A 8 6.91 -17.92 -14.75
C LEU A 8 5.83 -16.86 -14.93
N ILE A 9 6.18 -15.68 -15.47
CA ILE A 9 5.23 -14.59 -15.71
C ILE A 9 4.54 -14.75 -17.09
N LEU A 10 5.13 -15.53 -18.00
CA LEU A 10 4.64 -15.66 -19.38
C LEU A 10 3.62 -16.79 -19.58
N ASP A 11 3.52 -17.76 -18.67
CA ASP A 11 2.67 -18.95 -18.86
C ASP A 11 1.20 -18.78 -18.44
N GLU A 12 0.82 -17.69 -17.76
CA GLU A 12 -0.57 -17.47 -17.31
C GLU A 12 -1.45 -16.67 -18.30
N HIS A 13 -0.91 -16.16 -19.40
CA HIS A 13 -1.66 -15.32 -20.35
C HIS A 13 -2.07 -16.09 -21.61
N ARG A 14 -3.17 -16.83 -21.53
CA ARG A 14 -4.04 -17.13 -22.68
C ARG A 14 -5.46 -16.63 -22.42
N PRO A 15 -5.84 -15.43 -22.91
CA PRO A 15 -7.23 -15.01 -22.87
C PRO A 15 -8.02 -15.66 -24.00
N GLY A 16 -9.07 -16.38 -23.64
CA GLY A 16 -10.16 -16.72 -24.55
C GLY A 16 -10.89 -15.45 -25.02
N GLN A 17 -11.20 -15.42 -26.31
CA GLN A 17 -11.98 -14.37 -26.97
C GLN A 17 -13.40 -14.27 -26.39
N THR A 18 -13.87 -13.03 -26.18
CA THR A 18 -15.14 -12.56 -26.74
C THR A 18 -15.18 -11.03 -26.78
N VAL A 19 -15.67 -10.55 -27.91
CA VAL A 19 -15.81 -9.17 -28.38
C VAL A 19 -17.04 -8.52 -27.74
N ASP A 20 -16.95 -7.23 -27.41
CA ASP A 20 -18.02 -6.28 -27.72
C ASP A 20 -17.44 -4.88 -27.93
N ASN A 21 -17.40 -4.51 -29.21
CA ASN A 21 -17.10 -3.17 -29.71
C ASN A 21 -18.31 -2.28 -29.45
N ASN A 22 -18.14 -1.11 -28.82
CA ASN A 22 -18.82 0.15 -29.15
C ASN A 22 -18.53 1.24 -28.11
N ALA A 23 -17.56 2.12 -28.38
CA ALA A 23 -17.55 3.53 -27.94
C ALA A 23 -16.33 4.27 -28.51
N ALA A 24 -16.30 4.45 -29.83
CA ALA A 24 -15.30 5.29 -30.48
C ALA A 24 -15.95 6.58 -31.00
N VAL A 25 -16.31 7.52 -30.12
CA VAL A 25 -16.53 8.92 -30.52
C VAL A 25 -16.26 9.88 -29.35
N ALA A 26 -15.38 10.85 -29.62
CA ALA A 26 -15.18 12.14 -28.93
C ALA A 26 -14.33 12.18 -27.65
N ALA A 27 -13.03 12.46 -27.81
CA ALA A 27 -12.31 13.42 -26.96
C ALA A 27 -10.97 13.86 -27.59
N ASN A 28 -11.02 14.77 -28.57
CA ASN A 28 -9.87 15.62 -28.89
C ASN A 28 -9.82 16.76 -27.86
N ARG A 29 -9.13 16.54 -26.74
CA ARG A 29 -8.59 17.61 -25.87
C ARG A 29 -7.25 17.15 -25.33
N THR A 30 -6.20 17.84 -25.76
CA THR A 30 -4.85 17.81 -25.18
C THR A 30 -4.89 18.30 -23.73
N GLY A 31 -5.18 17.39 -22.82
CA GLY A 31 -4.66 17.33 -21.46
C GLY A 31 -4.20 15.89 -21.31
N GLU A 32 -3.03 15.65 -20.73
CA GLU A 32 -2.60 14.30 -20.37
C GLU A 32 -3.67 13.70 -19.45
N ALA A 33 -4.57 12.91 -20.04
CA ALA A 33 -5.56 12.17 -19.29
C ALA A 33 -4.78 11.15 -18.46
N THR A 34 -4.60 11.44 -17.17
CA THR A 34 -4.05 10.50 -16.20
C THR A 34 -5.05 9.36 -16.10
N VAL A 35 -4.80 8.29 -16.85
CA VAL A 35 -5.71 7.16 -16.87
C VAL A 35 -5.65 6.50 -15.50
N GLN A 36 -6.76 6.55 -14.78
CA GLN A 36 -6.88 5.94 -13.47
C GLN A 36 -7.14 4.44 -13.64
N LEU A 37 -6.09 3.62 -13.51
CA LEU A 37 -6.20 2.15 -13.59
C LEU A 37 -6.52 1.49 -12.24
N VAL A 38 -6.59 2.21 -11.12
CA VAL A 38 -7.00 1.66 -9.82
C VAL A 38 -8.45 2.02 -9.54
N SER A 39 -9.31 1.02 -9.35
CA SER A 39 -10.72 1.24 -9.04
C SER A 39 -10.89 1.74 -7.61
N ASN A 40 -11.60 2.85 -7.43
CA ASN A 40 -11.94 3.39 -6.11
C ASN A 40 -12.67 2.35 -5.24
N SER A 41 -13.65 1.67 -5.83
CA SER A 41 -14.43 0.62 -5.17
C SER A 41 -13.55 -0.55 -4.69
N PHE A 42 -12.47 -0.85 -5.41
CA PHE A 42 -11.54 -1.93 -5.04
C PHE A 42 -10.72 -1.54 -3.80
N VAL A 43 -10.22 -0.30 -3.75
CA VAL A 43 -9.51 0.21 -2.57
C VAL A 43 -10.44 0.21 -1.36
N ILE A 44 -11.70 0.62 -1.54
CA ILE A 44 -12.70 0.65 -0.46
C ILE A 44 -13.01 -0.77 0.04
N ASP A 45 -13.24 -1.75 -0.85
CA ASP A 45 -13.47 -3.16 -0.46
C ASP A 45 -12.29 -3.74 0.33
N ILE A 46 -11.05 -3.47 -0.09
CA ILE A 46 -9.87 -3.88 0.68
C ILE A 46 -9.88 -3.23 2.08
N VAL A 47 -10.08 -1.92 2.16
CA VAL A 47 -10.07 -1.20 3.44
C VAL A 47 -11.19 -1.70 4.35
N GLU A 48 -12.38 -1.95 3.81
CA GLU A 48 -13.54 -2.47 4.54
C GLU A 48 -13.24 -3.83 5.15
N ARG A 49 -12.78 -4.80 4.36
CA ARG A 49 -12.46 -6.15 4.87
C ARG A 49 -11.31 -6.15 5.88
N ILE A 50 -10.32 -5.29 5.70
CA ILE A 50 -9.25 -5.14 6.69
C ILE A 50 -9.80 -4.48 7.96
N ASN A 51 -10.69 -3.50 7.84
CA ASN A 51 -11.30 -2.82 8.97
C ASN A 51 -12.21 -3.75 9.78
N GLU A 52 -12.85 -4.74 9.15
CA GLU A 52 -13.59 -5.80 9.86
C GLU A 52 -12.69 -6.61 10.80
N LEU A 53 -11.40 -6.77 10.47
CA LEU A 53 -10.43 -7.51 11.29
C LEU A 53 -9.75 -6.64 12.37
N TYR A 54 -9.45 -5.39 12.03
CA TYR A 54 -8.61 -4.52 12.87
C TYR A 54 -9.36 -3.38 13.56
N HIS A 55 -10.63 -3.14 13.20
CA HIS A 55 -11.52 -2.13 13.77
C HIS A 55 -10.86 -0.76 13.93
N PHE A 56 -10.35 -0.21 12.84
CA PHE A 56 -9.67 1.08 12.83
C PHE A 56 -10.59 2.19 13.33
N LYS A 57 -10.05 3.02 14.22
CA LYS A 57 -10.74 4.19 14.77
C LYS A 57 -10.47 5.44 13.94
N ASN A 58 -9.31 5.56 13.29
CA ASN A 58 -9.04 6.67 12.39
C ASN A 58 -8.36 6.20 11.10
N PHE A 59 -8.56 7.00 10.05
CA PHE A 59 -7.86 6.86 8.79
C PHE A 59 -7.01 8.11 8.53
N ILE A 60 -5.78 7.88 8.10
CA ILE A 60 -4.78 8.91 7.90
C ILE A 60 -4.36 8.86 6.45
N PHE A 61 -4.65 9.91 5.71
CA PHE A 61 -4.37 10.02 4.29
C PHE A 61 -3.13 10.90 4.07
N TYR A 62 -2.16 10.35 3.37
CA TYR A 62 -1.07 11.10 2.77
C TYR A 62 -1.29 11.09 1.27
N ILE A 63 -1.56 12.25 0.67
CA ILE A 63 -1.93 12.31 -0.74
C ILE A 63 -0.92 13.14 -1.52
N SER A 64 -0.35 12.51 -2.56
CA SER A 64 0.53 13.20 -3.50
C SER A 64 -0.19 14.36 -4.17
N GLU A 65 0.47 15.52 -4.18
CA GLU A 65 -0.01 16.71 -4.91
C GLU A 65 0.04 16.53 -6.43
N ARG A 66 0.71 15.46 -6.90
CA ARG A 66 0.73 15.09 -8.32
C ARG A 66 -0.54 14.39 -8.75
N LEU A 67 -1.39 13.98 -7.80
CA LEU A 67 -2.72 13.45 -8.08
C LEU A 67 -3.71 14.59 -8.15
N ASP A 68 -4.57 14.57 -9.17
CA ASP A 68 -5.62 15.57 -9.31
C ASP A 68 -6.78 15.26 -8.34
N LEU A 69 -6.72 15.89 -7.17
CA LEU A 69 -7.75 15.76 -6.14
C LEU A 69 -9.08 16.41 -6.51
N GLN A 70 -9.11 17.24 -7.56
CA GLN A 70 -10.32 17.95 -8.01
C GLN A 70 -11.03 17.23 -9.16
N ASN A 71 -10.49 16.10 -9.62
CA ASN A 71 -11.19 15.29 -10.60
C ASN A 71 -12.40 14.58 -9.95
N GLU A 72 -13.40 14.27 -10.78
CA GLU A 72 -14.65 13.63 -10.36
C GLU A 72 -14.38 12.32 -9.60
N ASN A 73 -13.43 11.52 -10.08
CA ASN A 73 -13.08 10.25 -9.47
C ASN A 73 -12.51 10.39 -8.05
N SER A 74 -11.69 11.40 -7.76
CA SER A 74 -11.15 11.60 -6.41
C SER A 74 -12.25 12.05 -5.46
N LEU A 75 -13.16 12.92 -5.92
CA LEU A 75 -14.32 13.35 -5.15
C LEU A 75 -15.26 12.18 -4.85
N ASP A 76 -15.47 11.30 -5.83
CA ASP A 76 -16.26 10.08 -5.67
C ASP A 76 -15.60 9.11 -4.70
N PHE A 77 -14.28 8.92 -4.76
CA PHE A 77 -13.55 8.12 -3.77
C PHE A 77 -13.82 8.61 -2.34
N PHE A 78 -13.61 9.90 -2.05
CA PHE A 78 -13.80 10.42 -0.69
C PHE A 78 -15.27 10.39 -0.25
N ARG A 79 -16.20 10.58 -1.19
CA ARG A 79 -17.63 10.45 -0.91
C ARG A 79 -17.99 9.02 -0.52
N GLU A 80 -17.61 8.05 -1.34
CA GLU A 80 -17.84 6.63 -1.06
C GLU A 80 -17.14 6.23 0.24
N PHE A 81 -15.89 6.65 0.44
CA PHE A 81 -15.15 6.39 1.67
C PHE A 81 -15.90 6.89 2.92
N CYS A 82 -16.46 8.11 2.87
CA CYS A 82 -17.24 8.66 3.98
C CYS A 82 -18.58 7.94 4.21
N ILE A 83 -19.15 7.32 3.16
CA ILE A 83 -20.37 6.50 3.29
C ILE A 83 -20.05 5.18 4.01
N HIS A 84 -18.93 4.54 3.68
CA HIS A 84 -18.51 3.29 4.32
C HIS A 84 -17.96 3.51 5.74
N PHE A 85 -17.30 4.64 6.00
CA PHE A 85 -16.67 4.96 7.29
C PHE A 85 -17.16 6.30 7.89
N PRO A 86 -18.47 6.45 8.19
CA PRO A 86 -19.05 7.75 8.56
C PRO A 86 -18.61 8.27 9.93
N LEU A 87 -18.15 7.37 10.82
CA LEU A 87 -17.77 7.68 12.20
C LEU A 87 -16.27 7.76 12.42
N ALA A 88 -15.46 7.41 11.41
CA ALA A 88 -14.01 7.41 11.54
C ALA A 88 -13.47 8.79 11.15
N PRO A 89 -12.82 9.53 12.08
CA PRO A 89 -12.14 10.76 11.71
C PRO A 89 -11.03 10.50 10.68
N ASN A 90 -10.99 11.38 9.69
CA ASN A 90 -10.06 11.35 8.58
C ASN A 90 -9.07 12.52 8.70
N LEU A 91 -7.78 12.22 8.77
CA LEU A 91 -6.71 13.24 8.72
C LEU A 91 -6.06 13.23 7.35
N ILE A 92 -6.10 14.35 6.63
CA ILE A 92 -5.53 14.46 5.28
C ILE A 92 -4.29 15.35 5.31
N PHE A 93 -3.17 14.81 4.84
CA PHE A 93 -1.88 15.49 4.73
C PHE A 93 -1.46 15.61 3.27
N THR A 94 -1.06 16.82 2.89
CA THR A 94 -0.42 17.16 1.61
C THR A 94 0.95 17.78 1.88
N ARG A 95 1.76 18.05 0.85
CA ARG A 95 3.12 18.57 1.01
C ARG A 95 3.16 19.89 1.78
N ASN A 96 2.16 20.75 1.59
CA ASN A 96 2.04 22.05 2.24
C ASN A 96 1.64 21.99 3.72
N TYR A 97 1.50 20.80 4.31
CA TYR A 97 1.21 20.65 5.72
C TYR A 97 2.44 20.95 6.59
N HIS A 98 2.47 22.15 7.19
CA HIS A 98 3.57 22.65 8.01
C HIS A 98 3.26 22.70 9.52
N ALA A 99 2.42 21.81 10.04
CA ALA A 99 2.20 21.82 11.49
C ALA A 99 3.41 21.26 12.25
N SER A 100 3.79 21.96 13.31
CA SER A 100 4.89 21.58 14.22
C SER A 100 4.52 20.45 15.19
N MET A 101 3.27 19.99 15.19
CA MET A 101 2.76 18.99 16.13
C MET A 101 3.24 17.58 15.75
N PRO A 102 3.73 16.78 16.71
CA PRO A 102 4.03 15.37 16.52
C PRO A 102 2.78 14.58 16.15
N MET A 103 2.89 13.66 15.19
CA MET A 103 1.73 12.92 14.71
C MET A 103 1.10 12.01 15.77
N VAL A 104 1.91 11.54 16.73
CA VAL A 104 1.44 10.72 17.88
C VAL A 104 0.34 11.42 18.66
N GLU A 105 0.31 12.76 18.68
CA GLU A 105 -0.68 13.52 19.44
C GLU A 105 -2.02 13.65 18.71
N LEU A 106 -2.07 13.36 17.40
CA LEU A 106 -3.27 13.47 16.56
C LEU A 106 -3.93 12.12 16.29
N ILE A 107 -3.29 11.01 16.65
CA ILE A 107 -3.70 9.67 16.23
C ILE A 107 -4.15 8.85 17.45
N SER A 108 -5.35 8.28 17.38
CA SER A 108 -5.80 7.23 18.30
C SER A 108 -5.54 5.82 17.73
N THR A 109 -5.27 4.84 18.60
CA THR A 109 -5.11 3.43 18.21
C THR A 109 -6.46 2.69 18.21
N PRO A 110 -6.68 1.73 17.29
CA PRO A 110 -5.90 1.41 16.09
C PRO A 110 -6.18 2.39 14.93
N SER A 111 -5.18 2.66 14.08
CA SER A 111 -5.31 3.54 12.90
C SER A 111 -4.70 2.93 11.65
N LEU A 112 -5.30 3.24 10.50
CA LEU A 112 -4.78 2.89 9.18
C LEU A 112 -4.21 4.12 8.49
N VAL A 113 -2.96 4.02 8.05
CA VAL A 113 -2.32 5.04 7.22
C VAL A 113 -2.41 4.61 5.76
N MET A 114 -2.91 5.50 4.90
CA MET A 114 -3.01 5.30 3.47
C MET A 114 -2.15 6.35 2.75
N ILE A 115 -1.13 5.92 2.02
CA ILE A 115 -0.18 6.78 1.31
C ILE A 115 -0.41 6.65 -0.19
N TYR A 116 -1.03 7.67 -0.78
CA TYR A 116 -1.29 7.79 -2.21
C TYR A 116 -0.10 8.46 -2.87
N THR A 117 0.62 7.73 -3.70
CA THR A 117 1.89 8.17 -4.30
C THR A 117 1.94 7.85 -5.79
N THR A 118 2.76 8.59 -6.53
CA THR A 118 2.99 8.32 -7.96
C THR A 118 4.25 7.50 -8.22
N GLU A 119 5.25 7.59 -7.36
CA GLU A 119 6.53 6.91 -7.50
C GLU A 119 7.31 6.95 -6.19
N ARG A 120 8.46 6.27 -6.13
CA ARG A 120 9.37 6.30 -4.98
C ARG A 120 9.74 7.72 -4.54
N ASP A 121 10.10 8.58 -5.49
CA ASP A 121 10.66 9.91 -5.23
C ASP A 121 9.57 11.01 -5.11
N ASP A 122 8.32 10.59 -4.92
CA ASP A 122 7.22 11.50 -4.67
C ASP A 122 7.41 12.22 -3.32
N PRO A 123 7.34 13.57 -3.25
CA PRO A 123 7.53 14.32 -2.02
C PRO A 123 6.63 13.87 -0.86
N ILE A 124 5.45 13.33 -1.15
CA ILE A 124 4.55 12.81 -0.12
C ILE A 124 5.15 11.63 0.65
N MET A 125 5.96 10.80 -0.03
CA MET A 125 6.62 9.65 0.57
C MET A 125 7.57 10.10 1.67
N GLU A 126 8.42 11.09 1.38
CA GLU A 126 9.36 11.61 2.37
C GLU A 126 8.65 12.33 3.52
N LEU A 127 7.57 13.08 3.25
CA LEU A 127 6.75 13.67 4.31
C LEU A 127 6.16 12.60 5.23
N ALA A 128 5.59 11.53 4.66
CA ALA A 128 5.04 10.42 5.42
C ALA A 128 6.13 9.75 6.28
N ALA A 129 7.31 9.46 5.71
CA ALA A 129 8.43 8.88 6.45
C ALA A 129 8.90 9.77 7.61
N GLN A 130 8.91 11.09 7.44
CA GLN A 130 9.29 12.03 8.49
C GLN A 130 8.26 12.10 9.61
N LYS A 131 6.98 12.22 9.26
CA LYS A 131 5.89 12.39 10.24
C LYS A 131 5.54 11.11 10.99
N LEU A 132 5.68 9.96 10.34
CA LEU A 132 5.45 8.63 10.92
C LEU A 132 6.72 8.05 11.56
N ARG A 133 7.83 8.80 11.56
CA ARG A 133 9.11 8.33 12.09
C ARG A 133 8.95 7.92 13.55
N GLY A 134 9.15 6.64 13.82
CA GLY A 134 9.10 6.09 15.18
C GLY A 134 7.72 5.58 15.62
N ILE A 135 6.67 5.81 14.81
CA ILE A 135 5.32 5.32 15.09
C ILE A 135 5.14 3.96 14.41
N ARG A 136 5.45 2.89 15.14
CA ARG A 136 5.62 1.53 14.54
C ARG A 136 4.41 0.61 14.66
N TRP A 137 3.40 1.02 15.42
CA TRP A 137 2.15 0.29 15.61
C TRP A 137 1.10 0.61 14.53
N LEU A 138 1.37 1.58 13.66
CA LEU A 138 0.48 1.94 12.56
C LEU A 138 0.55 0.93 11.42
N LYS A 139 -0.62 0.54 10.92
CA LYS A 139 -0.74 -0.26 9.71
C LYS A 139 -0.72 0.69 8.51
N THR A 140 0.11 0.40 7.51
CA THR A 140 0.35 1.34 6.40
C THR A 140 0.06 0.68 5.05
N LEU A 141 -0.81 1.29 4.26
CA LEU A 141 -1.15 0.90 2.90
C LEU A 141 -0.60 1.94 1.94
N PHE A 142 0.24 1.53 0.99
CA PHE A 142 0.70 2.38 -0.11
C PHE A 142 -0.17 2.10 -1.33
N ILE A 143 -0.63 3.16 -1.98
CA ILE A 143 -1.45 3.09 -3.17
C ILE A 143 -0.70 3.86 -4.25
N LEU A 144 -0.15 3.11 -5.20
CA LEU A 144 0.75 3.61 -6.23
C LEU A 144 -0.02 3.85 -7.53
N PHE A 145 0.04 5.09 -7.98
CA PHE A 145 -0.49 5.57 -9.26
C PHE A 145 0.69 5.95 -10.16
N PRO A 146 1.40 4.97 -10.74
CA PRO A 146 2.55 5.25 -11.58
C PRO A 146 2.15 6.07 -12.80
N LYS A 147 3.03 6.99 -13.18
CA LYS A 147 2.90 7.72 -14.43
C LYS A 147 3.17 6.76 -15.59
N LEU A 148 2.12 6.33 -16.26
CA LEU A 148 2.23 5.50 -17.45
C LEU A 148 1.77 6.28 -18.66
N SER A 149 2.45 6.06 -19.78
CA SER A 149 2.11 6.67 -21.06
C SER A 149 0.84 6.04 -21.68
N THR A 150 0.52 4.78 -21.35
CA THR A 150 -0.62 4.04 -21.90
C THR A 150 -1.23 3.08 -20.87
N THR A 151 -2.50 2.72 -21.07
CA THR A 151 -3.23 1.71 -20.28
C THR A 151 -2.77 0.28 -20.57
N GLU A 152 -2.23 0.06 -21.76
CA GLU A 152 -1.76 -1.24 -22.26
C GLU A 152 -0.26 -1.44 -22.04
N PHE A 153 0.26 -0.95 -20.92
CA PHE A 153 1.70 -0.99 -20.63
C PHE A 153 2.30 -2.40 -20.55
N TYR A 154 1.47 -3.44 -20.40
CA TYR A 154 1.90 -4.84 -20.43
C TYR A 154 2.20 -5.37 -21.84
N VAL A 155 1.70 -4.70 -22.88
CA VAL A 155 1.94 -5.09 -24.28
C VAL A 155 3.36 -4.72 -24.69
N ASP A 156 3.91 -3.66 -24.10
CA ASP A 156 5.29 -3.24 -24.29
C ASP A 156 6.17 -3.79 -23.16
N PHE A 157 7.16 -4.61 -23.54
CA PHE A 157 8.11 -5.20 -22.60
C PHE A 157 8.90 -4.14 -21.82
N ASP A 158 9.23 -3.01 -22.45
CA ASP A 158 9.98 -1.94 -21.80
C ASP A 158 9.12 -1.23 -20.75
N ALA A 159 7.87 -0.92 -21.07
CA ALA A 159 6.92 -0.32 -20.13
C ALA A 159 6.60 -1.27 -18.95
N LEU A 160 6.44 -2.57 -19.21
CA LEU A 160 6.26 -3.58 -18.16
C LEU A 160 7.50 -3.65 -17.24
N THR A 161 8.69 -3.67 -17.82
CA THR A 161 9.95 -3.69 -17.06
C THR A 161 10.09 -2.44 -16.19
N GLN A 162 9.72 -1.27 -16.70
CA GLN A 162 9.71 -0.01 -15.93
C GLN A 162 8.70 -0.05 -14.79
N PHE A 163 7.50 -0.59 -15.02
CA PHE A 163 6.49 -0.75 -13.98
C PHE A 163 6.96 -1.68 -12.85
N SER A 164 7.49 -2.86 -13.19
CA SER A 164 8.05 -3.79 -12.19
C SER A 164 9.22 -3.16 -11.43
N LYS A 165 10.07 -2.39 -12.11
CA LYS A 165 11.16 -1.64 -11.48
C LYS A 165 10.62 -0.58 -10.51
N ASN A 166 9.54 0.12 -10.85
CA ASN A 166 8.94 1.11 -9.96
C ASN A 166 8.35 0.47 -8.68
N ILE A 167 7.71 -0.70 -8.82
CA ILE A 167 7.22 -1.50 -7.68
C ILE A 167 8.39 -1.87 -6.76
N ASN A 168 9.44 -2.48 -7.32
CA ASN A 168 10.62 -2.90 -6.56
C ASN A 168 11.28 -1.71 -5.86
N ASN A 169 11.51 -0.61 -6.58
CA ASN A 169 12.09 0.60 -6.02
C ASN A 169 11.25 1.19 -4.87
N THR A 170 9.92 1.12 -4.99
CA THR A 170 9.00 1.60 -3.96
C THR A 170 9.10 0.72 -2.71
N PHE A 171 9.08 -0.61 -2.86
CA PHE A 171 9.23 -1.53 -1.74
C PHE A 171 10.61 -1.45 -1.07
N ASP A 172 11.68 -1.36 -1.85
CA ASP A 172 13.04 -1.16 -1.32
C ASP A 172 13.12 0.11 -0.48
N TRP A 173 12.48 1.18 -0.95
CA TRP A 173 12.40 2.43 -0.20
C TRP A 173 11.58 2.27 1.08
N VAL A 174 10.38 1.66 1.01
CA VAL A 174 9.50 1.38 2.15
C VAL A 174 10.25 0.60 3.23
N TRP A 175 10.96 -0.44 2.81
CA TRP A 175 11.81 -1.26 3.67
C TRP A 175 12.94 -0.45 4.31
N SER A 176 13.67 0.35 3.52
CA SER A 176 14.77 1.19 4.01
C SER A 176 14.30 2.22 5.05
N LYS A 177 13.08 2.72 4.91
CA LYS A 177 12.44 3.65 5.87
C LYS A 177 11.79 2.94 7.05
N GLN A 178 11.87 1.61 7.11
CA GLN A 178 11.38 0.77 8.20
C GLN A 178 9.88 0.89 8.43
N PHE A 179 9.11 1.10 7.37
CA PHE A 179 7.67 0.88 7.43
C PHE A 179 7.44 -0.62 7.66
N LEU A 180 6.79 -0.93 8.77
CA LEU A 180 6.41 -2.30 9.12
C LEU A 180 5.00 -2.54 8.61
N ASN A 181 4.68 -3.78 8.26
CA ASN A 181 3.32 -4.18 7.90
C ASN A 181 2.78 -3.30 6.77
N THR A 182 3.36 -3.46 5.59
CA THR A 182 3.07 -2.61 4.44
C THR A 182 2.53 -3.42 3.28
N VAL A 183 1.53 -2.87 2.63
CA VAL A 183 0.95 -3.40 1.38
C VAL A 183 1.00 -2.34 0.30
N LEU A 184 1.26 -2.75 -0.93
CA LEU A 184 1.26 -1.88 -2.10
C LEU A 184 0.11 -2.29 -3.03
N ILE A 185 -0.86 -1.40 -3.20
CA ILE A 185 -1.89 -1.53 -4.23
C ILE A 185 -1.43 -0.70 -5.43
N THR A 186 -1.49 -1.28 -6.61
CA THR A 186 -1.05 -0.62 -7.86
C THR A 186 -2.14 -0.73 -8.93
N LEU A 187 -1.83 -0.28 -10.15
CA LEU A 187 -2.74 -0.30 -11.30
C LEU A 187 -3.35 -1.67 -11.58
N GLN A 188 -4.56 -1.64 -12.17
CA GLN A 188 -5.39 -2.80 -12.46
C GLN A 188 -5.72 -3.62 -11.22
N ASN A 189 -5.89 -2.93 -10.08
CA ASN A 189 -6.24 -3.55 -8.81
C ASN A 189 -5.20 -4.60 -8.35
N ASN A 190 -3.95 -4.48 -8.81
CA ASN A 190 -2.92 -5.41 -8.41
C ASN A 190 -2.52 -5.19 -6.95
N VAL A 191 -2.47 -6.27 -6.17
CA VAL A 191 -2.10 -6.25 -4.74
C VAL A 191 -0.76 -6.93 -4.57
N TYR A 192 0.20 -6.19 -4.03
CA TYR A 192 1.53 -6.69 -3.71
C TYR A 192 1.79 -6.61 -2.21
N LEU A 193 2.25 -7.73 -1.64
CA LEU A 193 2.63 -7.83 -0.23
C LEU A 193 4.15 -7.93 -0.12
N LEU A 194 4.70 -7.28 0.91
CA LEU A 194 6.10 -7.48 1.29
C LEU A 194 6.24 -8.73 2.17
N GLU A 195 7.02 -9.68 1.69
CA GLU A 195 7.45 -10.85 2.47
C GLU A 195 8.90 -10.65 2.94
N PRO A 196 9.15 -10.46 4.24
CA PRO A 196 10.48 -10.13 4.75
C PRO A 196 11.43 -11.33 4.83
N TYR A 197 10.94 -12.58 4.76
CA TYR A 197 11.77 -13.78 4.95
C TYR A 197 11.87 -14.69 3.73
N PRO A 198 13.01 -15.38 3.56
CA PRO A 198 14.27 -15.21 4.30
C PRO A 198 15.04 -13.97 3.85
N THR A 199 14.69 -13.47 2.67
CA THR A 199 15.14 -12.20 2.09
C THR A 199 13.90 -11.42 1.67
N PRO A 200 13.87 -10.08 1.82
CA PRO A 200 12.75 -9.27 1.37
C PRO A 200 12.38 -9.58 -0.08
N SER A 201 11.13 -9.97 -0.30
CA SER A 201 10.58 -10.29 -1.61
C SER A 201 9.16 -9.74 -1.72
N ILE A 202 8.71 -9.54 -2.95
CA ILE A 202 7.42 -8.95 -3.26
C ILE A 202 6.57 -10.04 -3.87
N VAL A 203 5.42 -10.32 -3.25
CA VAL A 203 4.49 -11.36 -3.70
C VAL A 203 3.25 -10.70 -4.28
N ASN A 204 2.90 -11.07 -5.51
CA ASN A 204 1.63 -10.68 -6.13
C ASN A 204 0.51 -11.56 -5.58
N LYS A 205 -0.55 -10.93 -5.05
CA LYS A 205 -1.72 -11.58 -4.45
C LYS A 205 -3.03 -11.16 -5.12
N THR A 206 -2.96 -10.57 -6.31
CA THR A 206 -4.11 -9.93 -6.99
C THR A 206 -5.33 -10.84 -7.09
N ASP A 207 -5.15 -12.12 -7.45
CA ASP A 207 -6.28 -13.03 -7.68
C ASP A 207 -6.79 -13.75 -6.42
N SER A 208 -6.05 -13.68 -5.31
CA SER A 208 -6.32 -14.54 -4.16
C SER A 208 -6.05 -13.90 -2.80
N TRP A 209 -5.98 -12.57 -2.74
CA TRP A 209 -5.72 -11.86 -1.49
C TRP A 209 -6.83 -12.14 -0.48
N LYS A 210 -6.46 -12.19 0.79
CA LYS A 210 -7.39 -12.26 1.92
C LYS A 210 -7.00 -11.23 2.96
N ALA A 211 -7.97 -10.66 3.66
CA ALA A 211 -7.75 -9.56 4.59
C ALA A 211 -6.81 -9.94 5.76
N ASP A 212 -6.77 -11.20 6.17
CA ASP A 212 -5.90 -11.73 7.22
C ASP A 212 -4.43 -11.86 6.80
N GLU A 213 -4.14 -11.88 5.49
CA GLU A 213 -2.77 -11.82 4.97
C GLU A 213 -2.16 -10.40 5.09
N PHE A 214 -2.99 -9.38 5.27
CA PHE A 214 -2.54 -8.00 5.45
C PHE A 214 -2.02 -7.81 6.87
N PHE A 215 -0.86 -7.14 6.98
CA PHE A 215 -0.27 -6.76 8.25
C PHE A 215 0.06 -7.93 9.19
N TYR A 216 0.43 -9.07 8.59
CA TYR A 216 0.81 -10.29 9.29
C TYR A 216 1.93 -10.05 10.31
N LYS A 217 1.75 -10.55 11.55
CA LYS A 217 2.75 -10.42 12.62
C LYS A 217 3.85 -11.48 12.45
N TYR A 218 4.84 -11.16 11.63
CA TYR A 218 6.04 -11.98 11.36
C TYR A 218 6.91 -12.30 12.60
N SER A 219 6.68 -11.65 13.74
CA SER A 219 7.34 -11.98 15.01
C SER A 219 6.79 -13.25 15.66
N ARG A 220 5.53 -13.63 15.37
CA ARG A 220 4.85 -14.79 15.97
C ARG A 220 5.07 -16.07 15.18
N ASP A 221 5.28 -15.94 13.88
CA ASP A 221 5.54 -17.05 12.97
C ASP A 221 6.55 -16.60 11.92
N MET A 222 7.71 -17.26 11.94
CA MET A 222 8.80 -17.01 11.01
C MET A 222 8.69 -17.88 9.76
N LYS A 223 7.52 -18.46 9.45
CA LYS A 223 7.29 -19.36 8.31
C LYS A 223 8.32 -20.50 8.27
N GLU A 224 8.48 -21.20 9.39
CA GLU A 224 9.42 -22.32 9.56
C GLU A 224 10.92 -21.95 9.52
N TYR A 225 11.28 -20.69 9.28
CA TYR A 225 12.67 -20.25 9.33
C TYR A 225 13.20 -20.19 10.77
N VAL A 226 14.37 -20.80 10.99
CA VAL A 226 15.05 -20.83 12.29
C VAL A 226 16.18 -19.81 12.33
N LEU A 227 16.07 -18.81 13.20
CA LEU A 227 17.15 -17.86 13.51
C LEU A 227 18.31 -18.57 14.20
N LYS A 228 19.43 -18.75 13.47
CA LYS A 228 20.64 -19.39 14.03
C LYS A 228 21.40 -18.50 15.01
N THR A 229 21.48 -17.20 14.73
CA THR A 229 22.18 -16.24 15.61
C THR A 229 21.51 -14.86 15.48
N PRO A 230 20.81 -14.38 16.52
CA PRO A 230 20.29 -13.02 16.51
C PRO A 230 21.46 -12.05 16.74
N ILE A 231 22.02 -11.48 15.67
CA ILE A 231 22.81 -10.26 15.78
C ILE A 231 21.81 -9.12 15.87
N LEU A 232 21.92 -8.26 16.90
CA LEU A 232 21.00 -7.14 17.15
C LEU A 232 20.84 -6.20 15.93
N TYR A 233 21.78 -6.25 14.99
CA TYR A 233 21.83 -5.49 13.75
C TYR A 233 21.21 -6.21 12.54
N ASP A 234 21.09 -7.55 12.56
CA ASP A 234 20.61 -8.36 11.43
C ASP A 234 19.13 -8.76 11.55
N LEU A 235 18.50 -8.55 12.71
CA LEU A 235 17.07 -8.72 12.84
C LEU A 235 16.37 -7.51 12.24
N PRO A 236 15.64 -7.67 11.11
CA PRO A 236 14.84 -6.58 10.61
C PRO A 236 13.78 -6.22 11.65
N ARG A 237 13.46 -4.94 11.78
CA ARG A 237 12.61 -4.43 12.87
C ARG A 237 11.15 -4.95 12.85
N VAL A 238 10.79 -5.76 11.86
CA VAL A 238 9.59 -6.63 11.89
C VAL A 238 9.56 -7.58 13.09
N PHE A 239 10.72 -7.87 13.70
CA PHE A 239 10.85 -8.67 14.93
C PHE A 239 10.86 -7.82 16.22
N LYS A 240 9.95 -6.84 16.34
CA LYS A 240 9.81 -6.14 17.62
C LYS A 240 9.37 -7.18 18.66
N SER A 241 10.14 -7.30 19.74
CA SER A 241 9.76 -8.09 20.92
C SER A 241 8.41 -7.57 21.44
N ASP A 242 7.50 -8.47 21.80
CA ASP A 242 6.20 -8.16 22.45
C ASP A 242 6.35 -7.45 23.82
N ARG A 243 7.57 -7.02 24.18
CA ARG A 243 7.76 -6.13 25.32
C ARG A 243 7.16 -4.76 24.97
N PRO A 244 6.16 -4.30 25.74
CA PRO A 244 5.61 -2.96 25.60
C PRO A 244 6.75 -1.98 25.78
N THR A 245 7.11 -1.29 24.72
CA THR A 245 8.16 -0.25 24.79
C THR A 245 7.57 1.09 25.20
N ASN A 246 6.24 1.21 25.17
CA ASN A 246 5.48 2.38 25.56
C ASN A 246 4.18 1.93 26.24
N SER A 247 3.77 2.66 27.29
CA SER A 247 2.51 2.47 28.04
C SER A 247 1.23 2.60 27.19
N TYR A 248 1.35 2.99 25.92
CA TYR A 248 0.24 3.02 24.95
C TYR A 248 -0.08 1.64 24.34
N GLU A 249 0.89 0.72 24.29
CA GLU A 249 0.72 -0.64 23.74
C GLU A 249 0.02 -1.57 24.77
N ASP A 250 0.23 -1.35 26.08
CA ASP A 250 -0.33 -2.19 27.17
C ASP A 250 -1.87 -2.23 27.21
N ASN A 251 -2.54 -1.17 26.76
CA ASN A 251 -4.00 -1.08 26.87
C ASN A 251 -4.78 -1.83 25.77
N TYR A 252 -4.09 -2.46 24.82
CA TYR A 252 -4.73 -3.06 23.64
C TYR A 252 -4.44 -4.54 23.42
N GLU A 253 -3.50 -5.14 24.16
CA GLU A 253 -3.24 -6.59 24.06
C GLU A 253 -4.19 -7.45 24.93
N ASP A 254 -5.07 -6.86 25.74
CA ASP A 254 -5.91 -7.61 26.69
C ASP A 254 -7.37 -7.84 26.25
N ASN A 255 -7.70 -7.74 24.95
CA ASN A 255 -9.08 -7.98 24.48
C ASN A 255 -9.15 -8.71 23.13
N GLY A 256 -8.51 -9.88 23.00
CA GLY A 256 -8.60 -10.63 21.74
C GLY A 256 -8.06 -12.06 21.73
N ILE A 257 -8.83 -12.96 22.35
CA ILE A 257 -8.95 -14.41 22.10
C ILE A 257 -7.89 -15.31 22.77
N SER A 258 -8.43 -16.08 23.73
CA SER A 258 -7.93 -17.37 24.26
C SER A 258 -8.19 -18.51 23.27
#